data_AF-A0A076Q054-F1
#
_entry.id   AF-A0A076Q054-F1
#
_cell.length_a   1.000
_cell.length_b   1.000
_cell.length_c   1.000
_cell.angle_alpha   90.00
_cell.angle_beta   90.00
_cell.angle_gamma   90.00
#
_symmetry.space_group_name_H-M   'P 1'
#
loop_
_entity.id
_entity.type
_entity.pdbx_description
1 polymer ?
#
loop_
_entity_poly.entity_id
_entity_poly.type
_entity_poly.pdbx_seq_one_letter_code
_entity_poly.pdbx_strand_id
1 'polypeptide(L)'
;GADYQGTYGIDASGSSLKLQFVTTGANTNVGSRNYLMASDTEYQMFKLLNQEFTFDVDVSNLPCGSFAGLNGALYFVAMSADGGLSEYPTNKAGAQYGTGETYLEISITTNLTLSRANLLQANLVDWTPESNSVNSGTGSTGTCCDEMDIWEA
;
A
#
# COMPACT_ATOMS: atom_id res chain seq x y z
N GLY A 1 2.48 -16.14 2.55
CA GLY A 1 1.74 -15.64 3.72
C GLY A 1 2.61 -14.66 4.47
N ALA A 2 2.01 -13.80 5.30
CA ALA A 2 2.70 -12.79 6.08
C ALA A 2 2.48 -13.05 7.58
N ASP A 3 3.54 -12.94 8.38
CA ASP A 3 3.43 -12.88 9.84
C ASP A 3 3.17 -11.42 10.25
N TYR A 4 1.89 -11.05 10.30
CA TYR A 4 1.44 -9.68 10.56
C TYR A 4 2.00 -9.11 11.86
N GLN A 5 1.95 -9.87 12.96
CA GLN A 5 2.40 -9.40 14.27
C GLN A 5 3.92 -9.43 14.40
N GLY A 6 4.57 -10.55 14.09
CA GLY A 6 6.00 -10.73 14.38
C GLY A 6 6.94 -10.03 13.39
N THR A 7 6.54 -9.94 12.11
CA THR A 7 7.38 -9.31 11.07
C THR A 7 7.00 -7.85 10.83
N TYR A 8 5.70 -7.54 10.80
CA TYR A 8 5.21 -6.22 10.37
C TYR A 8 4.65 -5.37 11.51
N GLY A 9 4.51 -5.92 12.73
CA GLY A 9 4.01 -5.19 13.89
C GLY A 9 2.57 -4.70 13.73
N ILE A 10 1.77 -5.41 12.94
CA ILE A 10 0.36 -5.14 12.66
C ILE A 10 -0.50 -5.96 13.63
N ASP A 11 -1.36 -5.27 14.38
CA ASP A 11 -2.30 -5.89 15.32
C ASP A 11 -3.71 -5.35 15.06
N ALA A 12 -4.69 -6.26 14.97
CA ALA A 12 -6.09 -5.91 14.79
C ALA A 12 -6.93 -6.54 15.89
N SER A 13 -7.80 -5.73 16.50
CA SER A 13 -8.68 -6.17 17.58
C SER A 13 -10.02 -5.44 17.52
N GLY A 14 -11.12 -6.19 17.32
CA GLY A 14 -12.44 -5.62 17.13
C GLY A 14 -12.47 -4.67 15.94
N SER A 15 -12.71 -3.38 16.18
CA SER A 15 -12.73 -2.30 15.18
C SER A 15 -11.44 -1.47 15.13
N SER A 16 -10.36 -1.91 15.78
CA SER A 16 -9.08 -1.19 15.86
C SER A 16 -7.99 -1.89 15.06
N LEU A 17 -7.13 -1.09 14.42
CA LEU A 17 -5.91 -1.50 13.72
C LEU A 17 -4.74 -0.67 14.25
N LYS A 18 -3.72 -1.35 14.79
CA LYS A 18 -2.48 -0.73 15.26
C LYS A 18 -1.34 -1.08 14.34
N LEU A 19 -0.61 -0.06 13.88
CA LEU A 19 0.54 -0.19 12.99
C LEU A 19 1.80 0.30 13.69
N GLN A 20 2.78 -0.59 13.89
CA GLN A 20 4.09 -0.20 14.42
C GLN A 20 5.00 0.31 13.30
N PHE A 21 5.74 1.39 13.59
CA PHE A 21 6.63 1.98 12.59
C PHE A 21 7.87 1.11 12.35
N VAL A 22 8.55 0.64 13.40
CA VAL A 22 9.73 -0.24 13.26
C VAL A 22 9.46 -1.55 13.97
N THR A 23 9.60 -2.66 13.25
CA THR A 23 9.52 -4.02 13.81
C THR A 23 10.82 -4.75 13.52
N THR A 24 11.46 -5.28 14.57
CA THR A 24 12.74 -5.99 14.47
C THR A 24 12.50 -7.48 14.69
N GLY A 25 12.65 -8.27 13.63
CA GLY A 25 12.60 -9.73 13.65
C GLY A 25 13.86 -10.34 13.04
N ALA A 26 13.68 -11.28 12.10
CA ALA A 26 14.78 -11.78 11.28
C ALA A 26 15.42 -10.67 10.41
N ASN A 27 14.62 -9.69 10.01
CA ASN A 27 15.03 -8.45 9.36
C ASN A 27 14.33 -7.27 10.06
N THR A 28 14.81 -6.05 9.81
CA THR A 28 14.13 -4.82 10.23
C THR A 28 13.09 -4.43 9.19
N ASN A 29 11.81 -4.38 9.60
CA ASN A 29 10.72 -3.83 8.82
C ASN A 29 10.42 -2.39 9.23
N VAL A 30 10.15 -1.51 8.26
CA VAL A 30 9.79 -0.10 8.47
C VAL A 30 8.46 0.19 7.79
N GLY A 31 7.43 0.49 8.58
CA GLY A 31 6.08 0.81 8.11
C GLY A 31 5.30 -0.41 7.59
N SER A 32 4.08 -0.15 7.16
CA SER A 32 3.24 -1.10 6.43
C SER A 32 2.16 -0.36 5.64
N ARG A 33 1.63 -1.00 4.59
CA ARG A 33 0.43 -0.56 3.88
C ARG A 33 -0.57 -1.71 3.89
N ASN A 34 -1.80 -1.42 4.26
CA ASN A 34 -2.85 -2.41 4.47
C ASN A 34 -4.13 -1.99 3.77
N TYR A 35 -4.88 -2.96 3.25
CA TYR A 35 -6.17 -2.73 2.59
C TYR A 35 -7.28 -3.39 3.38
N LEU A 36 -8.41 -2.70 3.53
CA LEU A 36 -9.60 -3.28 4.13
C LEU A 36 -10.26 -4.26 3.16
N MET A 37 -10.51 -5.49 3.63
CA MET A 37 -11.12 -6.55 2.81
C MET A 37 -12.60 -6.77 3.16
N ALA A 38 -13.41 -7.08 2.14
CA ALA A 38 -14.81 -7.51 2.30
C ALA A 38 -14.93 -9.03 2.46
N SER A 39 -13.98 -9.79 1.90
CA SER A 39 -13.84 -11.23 2.01
C SER A 39 -12.37 -11.61 1.91
N ASP A 40 -12.01 -12.90 2.02
CA ASP A 40 -10.62 -13.34 1.87
C ASP A 40 -10.04 -13.06 0.47
N THR A 41 -10.87 -12.75 -0.53
CA THR A 41 -10.47 -12.61 -1.94
C THR A 41 -10.88 -11.29 -2.57
N GLU A 42 -11.55 -10.39 -1.85
CA GLU A 42 -12.04 -9.11 -2.39
C GLU A 42 -11.83 -7.95 -1.40
N TYR A 43 -11.37 -6.80 -1.91
CA TYR A 43 -11.31 -5.55 -1.17
C TYR A 43 -12.70 -4.99 -0.87
N GLN A 44 -12.81 -4.28 0.26
CA GLN A 44 -14.01 -3.51 0.56
C GLN A 44 -14.09 -2.27 -0.32
N MET A 45 -15.10 -2.22 -1.18
CA MET A 45 -15.33 -1.09 -2.06
C MET A 45 -16.22 -0.05 -1.38
N PHE A 46 -15.83 1.23 -1.51
CA PHE A 46 -16.58 2.36 -0.96
C PHE A 46 -17.10 3.27 -2.09
N LYS A 47 -18.35 3.72 -1.96
CA LYS A 47 -18.97 4.71 -2.86
C LYS A 47 -19.20 6.00 -2.09
N LEU A 48 -18.19 6.88 -2.12
CA LEU A 48 -18.10 8.02 -1.21
C LEU A 48 -18.94 9.24 -1.62
N LEU A 49 -19.36 9.33 -2.89
CA LEU A 49 -20.09 10.50 -3.39
C LEU A 49 -21.40 10.69 -2.61
N ASN A 50 -21.57 11.89 -2.02
CA ASN A 50 -22.71 12.27 -1.18
C ASN A 50 -22.86 11.39 0.09
N GLN A 51 -21.75 10.82 0.59
CA GLN A 51 -21.70 10.09 1.85
C GLN A 51 -20.64 10.66 2.79
N GLU A 52 -20.65 10.18 4.03
CA GLU A 52 -19.66 10.52 5.05
C GLU A 52 -18.81 9.28 5.37
N PHE A 53 -17.53 9.50 5.65
CA PHE A 53 -16.62 8.50 6.19
C PHE A 53 -16.03 9.04 7.49
N THR A 54 -16.15 8.26 8.57
CA THR A 54 -15.69 8.64 9.92
C THR A 54 -14.81 7.55 10.51
N PHE A 55 -13.76 7.94 11.20
CA PHE A 55 -12.88 7.04 11.94
C PHE A 55 -12.26 7.80 13.12
N ASP A 56 -11.88 7.04 14.15
CA ASP A 56 -11.10 7.54 15.27
C ASP A 56 -9.62 7.20 15.05
N VAL A 57 -8.72 8.11 15.41
CA VAL A 57 -7.27 7.92 15.27
C VAL A 57 -6.52 8.40 16.50
N ASP A 58 -5.59 7.59 16.97
CA ASP A 58 -4.64 7.95 18.02
C ASP A 58 -3.27 8.25 17.41
N VAL A 59 -2.94 9.53 17.30
CA VAL A 59 -1.64 10.02 16.81
C VAL A 59 -0.68 10.41 17.96
N SER A 60 -1.03 10.12 19.22
CA SER A 60 -0.24 10.53 20.38
C SER A 60 1.19 9.97 20.40
N ASN A 61 1.40 8.86 19.69
CA ASN A 61 2.71 8.20 19.54
C ASN A 61 3.37 8.46 18.18
N LEU A 62 2.84 9.37 17.36
CA LEU A 62 3.44 9.82 16.10
C LEU A 62 4.22 11.13 16.35
N PRO A 63 5.56 11.10 16.53
CA PRO A 63 6.33 12.30 16.75
C PRO A 63 6.41 13.17 15.48
N CYS A 64 6.46 14.50 15.66
CA CYS A 64 6.66 15.42 14.54
C CYS A 64 8.02 15.16 13.84
N GLY A 65 7.99 15.14 12.50
CA GLY A 65 9.03 14.63 11.58
C GLY A 65 10.38 15.34 11.52
N SER A 66 11.02 15.59 12.67
CA SER A 66 12.34 16.23 12.73
C SER A 66 13.51 15.32 12.33
N PHE A 67 13.33 13.99 12.26
CA PHE A 67 14.39 13.05 11.86
C PHE A 67 13.99 11.89 10.92
N ALA A 68 12.69 11.65 10.75
CA ALA A 68 12.12 10.87 9.66
C ALA A 68 10.66 11.31 9.58
N GLY A 69 10.16 11.69 8.40
CA GLY A 69 8.76 12.05 8.23
C GLY A 69 7.91 10.81 8.41
N LEU A 70 7.46 10.55 9.64
CA LEU A 70 6.39 9.59 9.87
C LEU A 70 5.11 10.25 9.38
N ASN A 71 4.36 9.52 8.57
CA ASN A 71 3.04 9.92 8.10
C ASN A 71 2.10 8.75 8.37
N GLY A 72 1.14 8.96 9.28
CA GLY A 72 0.01 8.06 9.42
C GLY A 72 -1.03 8.39 8.36
N ALA A 73 -1.12 7.56 7.31
CA ALA A 73 -2.04 7.80 6.21
C ALA A 73 -3.28 6.88 6.25
N LEU A 74 -4.45 7.48 6.01
CA LEU A 74 -5.70 6.79 5.67
C LEU A 74 -6.31 7.47 4.45
N TYR A 75 -6.43 6.71 3.37
CA TYR A 75 -6.81 7.23 2.06
C TYR A 75 -7.57 6.17 1.26
N PHE A 76 -8.23 6.61 0.19
CA PHE A 76 -8.91 5.74 -0.77
C PHE A 76 -8.21 5.81 -2.12
N VAL A 77 -8.15 4.66 -2.80
CA VAL A 77 -7.62 4.54 -4.15
C VAL A 77 -8.58 3.78 -5.05
N ALA A 78 -8.62 4.14 -6.34
CA ALA A 78 -9.45 3.47 -7.33
C ALA A 78 -8.82 2.14 -7.80
N MET A 79 -8.86 1.11 -6.96
CA MET A 79 -8.38 -0.25 -7.26
C MET A 79 -9.52 -1.21 -7.63
N SER A 80 -9.20 -2.23 -8.42
CA SER A 80 -10.10 -3.38 -8.68
C SER A 80 -10.31 -4.21 -7.42
N ALA A 81 -11.56 -4.60 -7.13
CA ALA A 81 -11.93 -5.33 -5.91
C ALA A 81 -11.20 -6.68 -5.77
N ASP A 82 -10.91 -7.36 -6.88
CA ASP A 82 -10.22 -8.64 -6.93
C ASP A 82 -8.68 -8.50 -6.97
N GLY A 83 -8.16 -7.27 -6.85
CA GLY A 83 -6.73 -6.99 -6.96
C GLY A 83 -6.16 -7.18 -8.37
N GLY A 84 -7.01 -7.07 -9.40
CA GLY A 84 -6.63 -7.21 -10.82
C GLY A 84 -6.64 -8.66 -11.32
N LEU A 85 -7.23 -9.60 -10.59
CA LEU A 85 -7.24 -11.01 -10.95
C LEU A 85 -7.98 -11.27 -12.28
N SER A 86 -9.10 -10.59 -12.50
CA SER A 86 -9.93 -10.72 -13.71
C SER A 86 -9.32 -10.01 -14.92
N GLU A 87 -8.63 -8.89 -14.70
CA GLU A 87 -8.04 -8.07 -15.76
C GLU A 87 -6.69 -8.61 -16.24
N TYR A 88 -5.89 -9.19 -15.34
CA TYR A 88 -4.56 -9.71 -15.65
C TYR A 88 -4.48 -11.22 -15.42
N PRO A 89 -4.62 -12.04 -16.47
CA PRO A 89 -4.62 -13.49 -16.35
C PRO A 89 -3.34 -14.08 -15.73
N THR A 90 -2.22 -13.34 -15.76
CA THR A 90 -0.95 -13.74 -15.13
C THR A 90 -0.92 -13.49 -13.62
N ASN A 91 -1.81 -12.65 -13.09
CA ASN A 91 -2.00 -12.50 -11.64
C ASN A 91 -2.74 -13.72 -11.10
N LYS A 92 -2.07 -14.50 -10.25
CA LYS A 92 -2.67 -15.66 -9.56
C LYS A 92 -2.86 -15.42 -8.06
N ALA A 93 -2.51 -14.25 -7.58
CA ALA A 93 -2.52 -13.91 -6.15
C ALA A 93 -3.77 -13.12 -5.78
N GLY A 94 -4.07 -12.04 -6.52
CA GLY A 94 -5.26 -11.21 -6.30
C GLY A 94 -5.26 -10.47 -4.96
N ALA A 95 -6.43 -9.94 -4.60
CA ALA A 95 -6.60 -9.13 -3.39
C ALA A 95 -6.19 -9.85 -2.09
N GLN A 96 -6.33 -11.18 -2.04
CA GLN A 96 -5.91 -12.02 -0.91
C GLN A 96 -4.44 -11.82 -0.51
N TYR A 97 -3.59 -11.46 -1.48
CA TYR A 97 -2.16 -11.24 -1.28
C TYR A 97 -1.77 -9.77 -1.44
N GLY A 98 -2.73 -8.85 -1.38
CA GLY A 98 -2.45 -7.42 -1.45
C GLY A 98 -2.14 -6.91 -2.85
N THR A 99 -2.41 -7.67 -3.93
CA THR A 99 -2.14 -7.18 -5.29
C THR A 99 -3.15 -6.14 -5.73
N GLY A 100 -2.76 -5.29 -6.65
CA GLY A 100 -3.65 -4.39 -7.36
C GLY A 100 -2.84 -3.36 -8.10
N GLU A 101 -3.54 -2.51 -8.83
CA GLU A 101 -2.92 -1.50 -9.69
C GLU A 101 -1.87 -0.68 -8.91
N THR A 102 -2.20 -0.22 -7.70
CA THR A 102 -1.34 0.66 -6.88
C THR A 102 -0.19 -0.03 -6.13
N TYR A 103 0.03 -1.34 -6.27
CA TYR A 103 1.03 -2.02 -5.43
C TYR A 103 2.48 -1.58 -5.73
N LEU A 104 2.70 -0.77 -6.76
CA LEU A 104 3.89 0.07 -6.90
C LEU A 104 3.51 1.55 -6.81
N GLU A 105 3.43 2.09 -5.59
CA GLU A 105 3.63 3.53 -5.38
C GLU A 105 5.09 3.83 -5.70
N ILE A 106 5.36 4.10 -6.97
CA ILE A 106 6.49 4.94 -7.36
C ILE A 106 6.00 6.38 -7.17
N SER A 107 6.71 7.15 -6.35
CA SER A 107 6.64 8.60 -6.41
C SER A 107 6.89 8.99 -7.88
N ILE A 108 5.86 9.51 -8.55
CA ILE A 108 5.90 9.78 -9.99
C ILE A 108 6.96 10.86 -10.23
N THR A 109 8.18 10.45 -10.54
CA THR A 109 9.19 11.30 -11.15
C THR A 109 8.93 11.33 -12.66
N THR A 110 9.24 12.47 -13.28
CA THR A 110 8.68 12.97 -14.55
C THR A 110 9.03 12.17 -15.82
N ASN A 111 9.43 10.90 -15.74
CA ASN A 111 9.95 10.11 -16.87
C ASN A 111 9.47 8.64 -16.94
N LEU A 112 8.27 8.32 -16.42
CA LEU A 112 7.71 6.97 -16.60
C LEU A 112 6.98 6.84 -17.95
N THR A 113 7.33 5.79 -18.70
CA THR A 113 6.65 5.42 -19.94
C THR A 113 5.53 4.44 -19.61
N LEU A 114 4.26 4.86 -19.74
CA LEU A 114 3.11 4.07 -19.32
C LEU A 114 2.64 3.14 -20.44
N SER A 115 2.69 1.82 -20.23
CA SER A 115 1.98 0.85 -21.06
C SER A 115 0.92 0.13 -20.23
N ARG A 116 -0.36 0.34 -20.57
CA ARG A 116 -1.57 -0.27 -19.96
C ARG A 116 -1.64 -1.82 -20.05
N ALA A 117 -0.61 -2.49 -20.54
CA ALA A 117 -0.66 -3.91 -20.88
C ALA A 117 0.01 -4.85 -19.86
N ASN A 118 0.83 -4.34 -18.93
CA ASN A 118 1.77 -5.17 -18.15
C ASN A 118 1.79 -4.87 -16.63
N LEU A 119 0.71 -4.30 -16.09
CA LEU A 119 0.67 -3.71 -14.73
C LEU A 119 0.86 -4.71 -13.57
N LEU A 120 0.84 -6.02 -13.83
CA LEU A 120 1.18 -7.08 -12.85
C LEU A 120 2.30 -8.02 -13.32
N GLN A 121 3.18 -7.55 -14.21
CA GLN A 121 4.49 -8.17 -14.44
C GLN A 121 5.50 -7.59 -13.45
N ALA A 122 6.50 -8.38 -13.07
CA ALA A 122 7.56 -7.90 -12.19
C ALA A 122 8.24 -6.67 -12.82
N ASN A 123 8.30 -5.54 -12.08
CA ASN A 123 8.90 -4.28 -12.54
C ASN A 123 10.44 -4.33 -12.49
N LEU A 124 11.03 -5.23 -13.28
CA LEU A 124 12.48 -5.48 -13.29
C LEU A 124 13.22 -4.74 -14.42
N VAL A 125 12.49 -4.28 -15.43
CA VAL A 125 13.07 -3.59 -16.58
C VAL A 125 13.57 -2.22 -16.14
N ASP A 126 14.85 -1.96 -16.37
CA ASP A 126 15.58 -0.75 -15.97
C ASP A 126 15.55 -0.47 -14.46
N TRP A 127 15.51 -1.53 -13.64
CA TRP A 127 15.52 -1.40 -12.18
C TRP A 127 16.80 -0.72 -11.68
N THR A 128 16.62 0.42 -11.01
CA THR A 128 17.68 1.20 -10.39
C THR A 128 17.43 1.28 -8.88
N PRO A 129 18.35 0.79 -8.03
CA PRO A 129 18.24 0.93 -6.58
C PRO A 129 18.24 2.41 -6.15
N GLU A 130 17.43 2.76 -5.14
CA GLU A 130 17.44 4.12 -4.58
C GLU A 130 18.74 4.39 -3.82
N SER A 131 19.28 5.61 -3.94
CA SER A 131 20.56 5.96 -3.30
C SER A 131 20.47 6.14 -1.78
N ASN A 132 19.25 6.31 -1.26
CA ASN A 132 18.95 6.62 0.15
C ASN A 132 18.16 5.50 0.86
N SER A 133 17.92 4.37 0.20
CA SER A 133 17.15 3.26 0.76
C SER A 133 17.75 1.93 0.31
N VAL A 134 17.98 1.03 1.26
CA VAL A 134 18.48 -0.33 0.98
C VAL A 134 17.38 -1.29 0.51
N ASN A 135 16.11 -0.88 0.62
CA ASN A 135 14.94 -1.74 0.41
C ASN A 135 14.09 -1.33 -0.80
N SER A 136 14.42 -0.24 -1.50
CA SER A 136 13.61 0.27 -2.61
C SER A 136 14.44 0.59 -3.85
N GLY A 137 13.75 0.68 -4.97
CA GLY A 137 14.28 1.03 -6.28
C GLY A 137 13.13 1.39 -7.21
N THR A 138 13.49 1.92 -8.37
CA THR A 138 12.54 2.35 -9.38
C THR A 138 12.80 1.58 -10.67
N GLY A 139 11.75 1.03 -11.27
CA GLY A 139 11.79 0.41 -12.60
C GLY A 139 11.05 1.25 -13.65
N SER A 140 11.01 0.76 -14.89
CA SER A 140 10.44 1.46 -16.03
C SER A 140 8.90 1.53 -16.06
N THR A 141 8.22 0.69 -15.28
CA THR A 141 6.75 0.67 -15.19
C THR A 141 6.29 1.28 -13.86
N GLY A 142 5.22 2.06 -13.91
CA GLY A 142 4.50 2.53 -12.72
C GLY A 142 3.01 2.37 -12.93
N THR A 143 2.26 2.53 -11.85
CA THR A 143 0.80 2.45 -11.91
C THR A 143 0.16 3.74 -11.43
N CYS A 144 -0.95 4.11 -12.06
CA CYS A 144 -1.70 5.32 -11.75
C CYS A 144 -3.15 4.95 -11.46
N CYS A 145 -3.72 5.58 -10.44
CA CYS A 145 -5.15 5.56 -10.15
C CYS A 145 -5.57 6.89 -9.55
N ASP A 146 -6.87 7.11 -9.43
CA ASP A 146 -7.39 8.20 -8.61
C ASP A 146 -7.14 7.90 -7.13
N GLU A 147 -6.80 8.94 -6.37
CA GLU A 147 -6.49 8.90 -4.95
C GLU A 147 -7.28 10.00 -4.22
N MET A 148 -7.76 9.68 -3.02
CA MET A 148 -8.45 10.60 -2.13
C MET A 148 -7.87 10.45 -0.73
N ASP A 149 -6.97 11.36 -0.37
CA ASP A 149 -6.35 11.45 0.94
C ASP A 149 -7.33 12.01 1.96
N ILE A 150 -7.81 11.15 2.87
CA ILE A 150 -8.70 11.56 3.95
C ILE A 150 -7.90 12.10 5.13
N TRP A 151 -6.76 11.47 5.42
CA TRP A 151 -5.92 11.79 6.54
C TRP A 151 -4.46 11.44 6.28
N GLU A 152 -3.59 12.42 6.47
CA GLU A 152 -2.14 12.31 6.52
C GLU A 152 -1.64 13.23 7.64
N ALA A 153 -0.92 12.68 8.62
CA ALA A 153 -0.47 13.42 9.80
C ALA A 153 0.80 12.86 10.44
#